data_AF-A0A2K3M5R0-F1
#
_entry.id   AF-A0A2K3M5R0-F1
#
_cell.length_a   1.000
_cell.length_b   1.000
_cell.length_c   1.000
_cell.angle_alpha   90.00
_cell.angle_beta   90.00
_cell.angle_gamma   90.00
#
_symmetry.space_group_name_H-M   'P 1'
#
loop_
_entity.id
_entity.type
_entity.pdbx_description
1 polymer ?
#
loop_
_entity_poly.entity_id
_entity_poly.type
_entity_poly.pdbx_seq_one_letter_code
_entity_poly.pdbx_strand_id
1 'polypeptide(L)'
;VKFVDVDTICKNATNPSFCSTLLNSKPGGGSGDLASLAEYTLSVVHTNVTNTMNQIKELIKQSGSNVAATTHYKGCLFNFGDLGALGAIGAAQDALKKRDYKFAHDDANQISFFMFLCISGNLPSDPPFHDTSLLPKYVDIVDQIAKIIVRILNYLI
;
A
#
# COMPACT_ATOMS: atom_id res chain seq x y z
N VAL A 1 -23.89 3.71 9.70
CA VAL A 1 -23.26 2.71 8.82
C VAL A 1 -23.48 3.20 7.39
N LYS A 2 -22.41 3.40 6.59
CA LYS A 2 -22.50 3.92 5.22
C LYS A 2 -22.22 2.78 4.23
N PHE A 3 -22.95 2.77 3.11
CA PHE A 3 -22.81 1.79 2.04
C PHE A 3 -22.65 2.53 0.71
N VAL A 4 -21.72 2.06 -0.13
CA VAL A 4 -21.52 2.52 -1.51
C VAL A 4 -21.11 1.30 -2.32
N ASP A 5 -21.70 1.13 -3.50
CA ASP A 5 -21.40 0.00 -4.36
C ASP A 5 -19.94 0.03 -4.84
N VAL A 6 -19.33 -1.15 -4.97
CA VAL A 6 -17.95 -1.32 -5.44
C VAL A 6 -17.71 -0.60 -6.77
N ASP A 7 -18.65 -0.66 -7.70
CA ASP A 7 -18.53 0.04 -8.99
C ASP A 7 -18.40 1.55 -8.82
N THR A 8 -19.12 2.14 -7.87
CA THR A 8 -19.05 3.57 -7.56
C THR A 8 -17.71 3.94 -6.93
N ILE A 9 -17.17 3.08 -6.06
CA ILE A 9 -15.84 3.27 -5.44
C ILE A 9 -14.74 3.19 -6.51
N CYS A 10 -14.85 2.21 -7.42
CA CYS A 10 -13.79 1.85 -8.37
C CYS A 10 -13.84 2.61 -9.70
N LYS A 11 -14.96 3.28 -10.03
CA LYS A 11 -15.19 3.97 -11.32
C LYS A 11 -14.02 4.86 -11.77
N ASN A 12 -13.43 5.58 -10.83
CA ASN A 12 -12.35 6.54 -11.11
C ASN A 12 -10.99 6.08 -10.56
N ALA A 13 -10.85 4.82 -10.16
CA ALA A 13 -9.56 4.28 -9.74
C ALA A 13 -8.57 4.28 -10.91
N THR A 14 -7.27 4.36 -10.61
CA THR A 14 -6.22 4.26 -11.64
C THR A 14 -6.34 2.95 -12.44
N ASN A 15 -6.75 1.88 -11.75
CA ASN A 15 -7.10 0.60 -12.36
C ASN A 15 -8.45 0.12 -11.81
N PRO A 16 -9.58 0.44 -12.49
CA PRO A 16 -10.91 0.05 -12.05
C PRO A 16 -11.09 -1.47 -11.93
N SER A 17 -10.52 -2.25 -12.86
CA SER A 17 -10.62 -3.71 -12.85
C SER A 17 -9.92 -4.32 -11.64
N PHE A 18 -8.72 -3.84 -11.32
CA PHE A 18 -8.00 -4.27 -10.12
C PHE A 18 -8.77 -3.91 -8.86
N CYS A 19 -9.30 -2.68 -8.78
CA CYS A 19 -10.11 -2.23 -7.65
C CYS A 19 -11.35 -3.10 -7.44
N SER A 20 -12.14 -3.33 -8.49
CA SER A 20 -13.36 -4.14 -8.36
C SER A 20 -13.04 -5.58 -8.00
N THR A 21 -11.98 -6.16 -8.58
CA THR A 21 -11.53 -7.52 -8.26
C THR A 21 -11.14 -7.64 -6.79
N LEU A 22 -10.36 -6.68 -6.29
CA LEU A 22 -9.92 -6.66 -4.90
C LEU A 22 -11.11 -6.56 -3.93
N LEU A 23 -11.99 -5.58 -4.12
CA LEU A 23 -13.09 -5.34 -3.19
C LEU A 23 -14.13 -6.46 -3.20
N ASN A 24 -14.38 -7.07 -4.36
CA ASN A 24 -15.27 -8.24 -4.46
C ASN A 24 -14.65 -9.53 -3.92
N SER A 25 -13.32 -9.58 -3.71
CA SER A 25 -12.64 -10.73 -3.10
C SER A 25 -12.82 -10.79 -1.58
N LYS A 26 -13.47 -9.79 -0.96
CA LYS A 26 -13.80 -9.82 0.46
C LYS A 26 -14.73 -11.02 0.76
N PRO A 27 -14.41 -11.88 1.74
CA PRO A 27 -15.32 -12.94 2.17
C PRO A 27 -16.68 -12.35 2.59
N GLY A 28 -17.78 -12.94 2.09
CA GLY A 28 -19.13 -12.38 2.21
C GLY A 28 -19.51 -11.38 1.09
N GLY A 29 -18.64 -11.17 0.10
CA GLY A 29 -18.86 -10.30 -1.05
C GLY A 29 -18.52 -8.82 -0.81
N GLY A 30 -18.61 -8.02 -1.88
CA GLY A 30 -18.47 -6.56 -1.85
C GLY A 30 -19.63 -5.83 -1.12
N SER A 31 -20.64 -6.57 -0.67
CA SER A 31 -21.73 -6.06 0.18
C SER A 31 -21.29 -6.04 1.65
N GLY A 32 -20.56 -5.00 2.02
CA GLY A 32 -20.21 -4.68 3.41
C GLY A 32 -20.34 -3.19 3.63
N ASP A 33 -20.48 -2.76 4.89
CA ASP A 33 -20.35 -1.34 5.17
C ASP A 33 -18.92 -0.88 4.87
N LEU A 34 -18.77 0.41 4.55
CA LEU A 34 -17.50 0.96 4.11
C LEU A 34 -16.36 0.79 5.14
N ALA A 35 -16.66 0.77 6.43
CA ALA A 35 -15.63 0.56 7.45
C ALA A 35 -15.12 -0.89 7.38
N SER A 36 -16.02 -1.87 7.28
CA SER A 36 -15.62 -3.28 7.06
C SER A 36 -14.82 -3.49 5.78
N LEU A 37 -15.12 -2.73 4.73
CA LEU A 37 -14.41 -2.80 3.45
C LEU A 37 -13.02 -2.17 3.55
N ALA A 38 -12.89 -1.05 4.27
CA ALA A 38 -11.61 -0.44 4.59
C ALA A 38 -10.74 -1.36 5.47
N GLU A 39 -11.30 -2.00 6.50
CA GLU A 39 -10.60 -2.97 7.37
C GLU A 39 -10.07 -4.16 6.57
N TYR A 40 -10.90 -4.73 5.70
CA TYR A 40 -10.49 -5.80 4.79
C TYR A 40 -9.33 -5.36 3.89
N THR A 41 -9.46 -4.21 3.24
CA THR A 41 -8.46 -3.71 2.30
C THR A 41 -7.15 -3.37 2.99
N LEU A 42 -7.19 -2.83 4.22
CA LEU A 42 -6.02 -2.64 5.09
C LEU A 42 -5.33 -3.97 5.44
N SER A 43 -6.10 -5.03 5.67
CA SER A 43 -5.53 -6.36 5.92
C SER A 43 -4.85 -6.94 4.68
N VAL A 44 -5.40 -6.68 3.49
CA VAL A 44 -4.77 -7.10 2.23
C VAL A 44 -3.48 -6.33 1.97
N VAL A 45 -3.44 -5.01 2.16
CA VAL A 45 -2.19 -4.24 1.97
C VAL A 45 -1.13 -4.64 2.98
N HIS A 46 -1.50 -4.91 4.23
CA HIS A 46 -0.57 -5.41 5.26
C HIS A 46 0.13 -6.71 4.82
N THR A 47 -0.63 -7.64 4.25
CA THR A 47 -0.08 -8.90 3.73
C THR A 47 0.86 -8.65 2.55
N ASN A 48 0.48 -7.76 1.62
CA ASN A 48 1.31 -7.42 0.47
C ASN A 48 2.61 -6.71 0.88
N VAL A 49 2.56 -5.80 1.85
CA VAL A 49 3.73 -5.13 2.43
C VAL A 49 4.67 -6.17 3.06
N THR A 50 4.16 -7.04 3.93
CA THR A 50 4.96 -8.09 4.58
C THR A 50 5.61 -9.03 3.56
N ASN A 51 4.87 -9.45 2.55
CA ASN A 51 5.41 -10.31 1.49
C ASN A 51 6.49 -9.60 0.67
N THR A 52 6.27 -8.33 0.33
CA THR A 52 7.23 -7.52 -0.43
C THR A 52 8.51 -7.29 0.37
N MET A 53 8.42 -7.05 1.69
CA MET A 53 9.60 -6.97 2.56
C MET A 53 10.46 -8.24 2.50
N ASN A 54 9.83 -9.42 2.45
CA ASN A 54 10.57 -10.68 2.31
C ASN A 54 11.27 -10.76 0.95
N GLN A 55 10.61 -10.34 -0.13
CA GLN A 55 11.24 -10.26 -1.46
C GLN A 55 12.42 -9.27 -1.48
N ILE A 56 12.27 -8.10 -0.86
CA ILE A 56 13.34 -7.11 -0.74
C ILE A 56 14.55 -7.68 0.01
N LYS A 57 14.31 -8.42 1.11
CA LYS A 57 15.40 -9.10 1.85
C LYS A 57 16.15 -10.11 0.98
N GLU A 58 15.47 -10.83 0.09
CA GLU A 58 16.13 -11.73 -0.86
C GLU A 58 16.91 -10.96 -1.94
N LEU A 59 16.36 -9.87 -2.46
CA LEU A 59 17.05 -8.99 -3.42
C LEU A 59 18.33 -8.39 -2.83
N ILE A 60 18.33 -8.01 -1.55
CA ILE A 60 19.53 -7.56 -0.83
C ILE A 60 20.60 -8.66 -0.80
N LYS A 61 20.22 -9.91 -0.50
CA LYS A 61 21.17 -11.04 -0.49
C LYS A 61 21.72 -11.32 -1.89
N GLN A 62 20.87 -11.27 -2.91
CA GLN A 62 21.22 -11.53 -4.31
C GLN A 62 22.09 -10.42 -4.93
N SER A 63 22.05 -9.21 -4.37
CA SER A 63 22.83 -8.07 -4.87
C SER A 63 24.34 -8.27 -4.78
N GLY A 64 24.83 -9.18 -3.92
CA GLY A 64 26.25 -9.48 -3.80
C GLY A 64 27.10 -8.24 -3.53
N SER A 65 28.08 -7.96 -4.41
CA SER A 65 28.94 -6.77 -4.33
C SER A 65 28.38 -5.54 -5.04
N ASN A 66 27.18 -5.60 -5.63
CA ASN A 66 26.54 -4.45 -6.25
C ASN A 66 26.04 -3.48 -5.17
N VAL A 67 26.84 -2.45 -4.90
CA VAL A 67 26.57 -1.43 -3.88
C VAL A 67 25.30 -0.63 -4.21
N ALA A 68 25.10 -0.26 -5.49
CA ALA A 68 23.93 0.53 -5.89
C ALA A 68 22.63 -0.24 -5.65
N ALA A 69 22.58 -1.52 -6.05
CA ALA A 69 21.42 -2.39 -5.81
C ALA A 69 21.18 -2.59 -4.31
N THR A 70 22.25 -2.87 -3.55
CA THR A 70 22.15 -3.07 -2.10
C THR A 70 21.60 -1.83 -1.39
N THR A 71 22.09 -0.64 -1.76
CA THR A 71 21.62 0.64 -1.20
C THR A 71 20.15 0.90 -1.55
N HIS A 72 19.77 0.72 -2.82
CA HIS A 72 18.39 0.89 -3.26
C HIS A 72 17.43 -0.03 -2.49
N TYR A 73 17.72 -1.34 -2.44
CA TYR A 73 16.84 -2.30 -1.76
C TYR A 73 16.79 -2.10 -0.24
N LYS A 74 17.88 -1.65 0.40
CA LYS A 74 17.83 -1.25 1.82
C LYS A 74 16.95 -0.02 2.05
N GLY A 75 17.00 0.96 1.14
CA GLY A 75 16.11 2.12 1.15
C GLY A 75 14.65 1.70 1.03
N CYS A 76 14.33 0.82 0.08
CA CYS A 76 13.00 0.23 -0.03
C CYS A 76 12.59 -0.53 1.24
N LEU A 77 13.46 -1.36 1.81
CA LEU A 77 13.14 -2.11 3.03
C LEU A 77 12.79 -1.18 4.20
N PHE A 78 13.51 -0.07 4.33
CA PHE A 78 13.20 0.97 5.32
C PHE A 78 11.81 1.57 5.09
N ASN A 79 11.51 1.98 3.85
CA ASN A 79 10.20 2.54 3.48
C ASN A 79 9.03 1.56 3.66
N PHE A 80 9.28 0.25 3.59
CA PHE A 80 8.25 -0.75 3.88
C PHE A 80 8.09 -1.07 5.38
N GLY A 81 9.11 -0.78 6.20
CA GLY A 81 9.19 -1.20 7.60
C GLY A 81 8.34 -0.40 8.58
N ASP A 82 8.63 -0.55 9.88
CA ASP A 82 7.83 -0.02 10.99
C ASP A 82 7.74 1.51 11.02
N LEU A 83 8.74 2.22 10.50
CA LEU A 83 8.72 3.68 10.34
C LEU A 83 8.19 4.13 8.97
N GLY A 84 7.78 3.18 8.14
CA GLY A 84 7.28 3.37 6.79
C GLY A 84 5.85 2.82 6.63
N ALA A 85 5.62 2.12 5.53
CA ALA A 85 4.31 1.58 5.16
C ALA A 85 3.69 0.68 6.23
N LEU A 86 4.47 -0.19 6.88
CA LEU A 86 3.94 -1.08 7.93
C LEU A 86 3.44 -0.28 9.15
N GLY A 87 4.18 0.76 9.56
CA GLY A 87 3.75 1.67 10.61
C GLY A 87 2.48 2.43 10.25
N ALA A 88 2.42 3.00 9.05
CA ALA A 88 1.24 3.72 8.55
C ALA A 88 0.00 2.81 8.48
N ILE A 89 0.16 1.55 8.09
CA ILE A 89 -0.93 0.56 8.10
C ILE A 89 -1.44 0.33 9.52
N GLY A 90 -0.54 0.13 10.50
CA GLY A 90 -0.93 -0.05 11.90
C GLY A 90 -1.69 1.16 12.46
N ALA A 91 -1.20 2.36 12.16
CA ALA A 91 -1.84 3.61 12.57
C ALA A 91 -3.23 3.78 11.92
N ALA A 92 -3.36 3.50 10.63
CA ALA A 92 -4.65 3.53 9.92
C ALA A 92 -5.66 2.52 10.50
N GLN A 93 -5.21 1.30 10.83
CA GLN A 93 -6.05 0.29 11.48
C GLN A 93 -6.55 0.75 12.84
N ASP A 94 -5.69 1.35 13.67
CA ASP A 94 -6.08 1.84 14.99
C ASP A 94 -7.01 3.06 14.93
N ALA A 95 -6.81 3.94 13.96
CA ALA A 95 -7.73 5.04 13.68
C ALA A 95 -9.10 4.54 13.23
N LEU A 96 -9.14 3.51 12.38
CA LEU A 96 -10.40 2.91 11.91
C LEU A 96 -11.22 2.29 13.04
N LYS A 97 -10.56 1.58 13.99
CA LYS A 97 -11.21 1.07 15.21
C LYS A 97 -11.84 2.18 16.05
N LYS A 98 -11.20 3.36 16.09
CA LYS A 98 -11.68 4.56 16.79
C LYS A 98 -12.69 5.36 15.96
N ARG A 99 -12.99 4.94 14.73
CA ARG A 99 -13.82 5.64 13.74
C ARG A 99 -13.28 7.02 13.35
N ASP A 100 -11.98 7.23 13.52
CA ASP A 100 -11.29 8.42 13.04
C ASP A 100 -10.90 8.23 11.57
N TYR A 101 -11.90 8.37 10.70
CA TYR A 101 -11.72 8.11 9.27
C TYR A 101 -10.79 9.12 8.59
N LYS A 102 -10.67 10.33 9.15
CA LYS A 102 -9.74 11.34 8.64
C LYS A 102 -8.30 10.92 8.93
N PHE A 103 -8.00 10.53 10.16
CA PHE A 103 -6.65 10.06 10.49
C PHE A 103 -6.30 8.78 9.72
N ALA A 104 -7.24 7.83 9.62
CA ALA A 104 -7.06 6.63 8.81
C ALA A 104 -6.80 6.95 7.32
N HIS A 105 -7.46 7.98 6.77
CA HIS A 105 -7.26 8.43 5.39
C HIS A 105 -5.86 9.01 5.20
N ASP A 106 -5.41 9.84 6.13
CA ASP A 106 -4.11 10.49 6.06
C ASP A 106 -2.99 9.43 6.16
N ASP A 107 -3.10 8.47 7.07
CA ASP A 107 -2.16 7.35 7.17
C ASP A 107 -2.16 6.43 5.94
N ALA A 108 -3.34 6.16 5.35
CA ALA A 108 -3.42 5.39 4.12
C ALA A 108 -2.71 6.09 2.95
N ASN A 109 -2.75 7.43 2.88
CA ASN A 109 -1.97 8.19 1.89
C ASN A 109 -0.45 8.11 2.14
N GLN A 110 -0.01 8.03 3.39
CA GLN A 110 1.41 7.87 3.70
C GLN A 110 2.00 6.59 3.11
N ILE A 111 1.21 5.50 3.01
CA ILE A 111 1.64 4.26 2.37
C ILE A 111 2.11 4.52 0.93
N SER A 112 1.30 5.23 0.13
CA SER A 112 1.65 5.62 -1.24
C SER A 112 2.90 6.49 -1.32
N PHE A 113 3.09 7.39 -0.34
CA PHE A 113 4.31 8.20 -0.26
C PHE A 113 5.56 7.33 -0.04
N PHE A 114 5.50 6.34 0.86
CA PHE A 114 6.61 5.41 1.05
C PHE A 114 6.88 4.53 -0.18
N MET A 115 5.84 4.14 -0.93
CA MET A 115 6.00 3.44 -2.20
C MET A 115 6.73 4.30 -3.24
N PHE A 116 6.36 5.58 -3.32
CA PHE A 116 7.05 6.54 -4.18
C PHE A 116 8.54 6.69 -3.81
N LEU A 117 8.87 6.79 -2.53
CA LEU A 117 10.26 6.88 -2.05
C LEU A 117 11.08 5.61 -2.34
N CYS A 118 10.47 4.44 -2.26
CA CYS A 118 11.15 3.20 -2.67
C CYS A 118 11.56 3.23 -4.15
N ILE A 119 10.67 3.65 -5.06
CA ILE A 119 10.99 3.70 -6.50
C ILE A 119 11.93 4.84 -6.85
N SER A 120 11.70 6.02 -6.27
CA SER A 120 12.32 7.27 -6.72
C SER A 120 13.58 7.65 -5.93
N GLY A 121 13.88 6.93 -4.83
CA GLY A 121 14.91 7.31 -3.87
C GLY A 121 14.35 8.14 -2.72
N ASN A 122 15.12 8.21 -1.63
CA ASN A 122 14.74 8.92 -0.40
C ASN A 122 15.12 10.40 -0.46
N LEU A 123 16.14 10.74 -1.26
CA LEU A 123 16.62 12.09 -1.46
C LEU A 123 16.56 12.47 -2.94
N PRO A 124 16.29 13.75 -3.28
CA PRO A 124 16.35 14.21 -4.67
C PRO A 124 17.71 14.01 -5.35
N SER A 125 18.79 13.86 -4.55
CA SER A 125 20.14 13.60 -5.02
C SER A 125 20.46 12.11 -5.21
N ASP A 126 19.57 11.20 -4.82
CA ASP A 126 19.80 9.78 -4.99
C ASP A 126 19.88 9.45 -6.49
N PRO A 127 20.89 8.68 -6.94
CA PRO A 127 20.99 8.31 -8.34
C PRO A 127 19.80 7.42 -8.71
N PRO A 128 19.24 7.58 -9.93
CA PRO A 128 18.17 6.71 -10.38
C PRO A 128 18.69 5.27 -10.44
N PHE A 129 17.94 4.35 -9.85
CA PHE A 129 18.23 2.93 -9.92
C PHE A 129 17.28 2.26 -10.91
N HIS A 130 17.83 1.72 -12.00
CA HIS A 130 17.05 0.95 -12.97
C HIS A 130 16.83 -0.48 -12.44
N ASP A 131 15.75 -0.65 -11.67
CA ASP A 131 15.37 -1.94 -11.11
C ASP A 131 14.71 -2.82 -12.17
N THR A 132 15.39 -3.91 -12.55
CA THR A 132 14.87 -4.92 -13.50
C THR A 132 14.21 -6.12 -12.79
N SER A 133 14.12 -6.10 -11.47
CA SER A 133 13.45 -7.15 -10.68
C SER A 133 11.92 -7.01 -10.73
N LEU A 134 11.22 -7.86 -9.99
CA LEU A 134 9.77 -7.74 -9.81
C LEU A 134 9.37 -6.71 -8.75
N LEU A 135 10.32 -6.13 -8.01
CA LEU A 135 10.02 -5.18 -6.94
C LEU A 135 9.16 -3.99 -7.40
N PRO A 136 9.42 -3.33 -8.55
CA PRO A 136 8.59 -2.21 -9.00
C PRO A 136 7.11 -2.59 -9.17
N LYS A 137 6.84 -3.82 -9.62
CA LYS A 137 5.48 -4.35 -9.75
C LYS A 137 4.83 -4.56 -8.38
N TYR A 138 5.56 -5.07 -7.40
CA TYR A 138 5.02 -5.26 -6.04
C TYR A 138 4.74 -3.93 -5.34
N VAL A 139 5.62 -2.95 -5.53
CA VAL A 139 5.42 -1.58 -5.03
C VAL A 139 4.17 -0.94 -5.65
N ASP A 140 3.99 -1.07 -6.96
CA ASP A 140 2.79 -0.58 -7.65
C ASP A 140 1.50 -1.26 -7.14
N ILE A 141 1.52 -2.56 -6.86
CA ILE A 141 0.37 -3.27 -6.26
C ILE A 141 0.03 -2.68 -4.88
N VAL A 142 1.03 -2.47 -4.02
CA VAL A 142 0.82 -1.89 -2.68
C VAL A 142 0.25 -0.47 -2.79
N ASP A 143 0.79 0.35 -3.69
CA ASP A 143 0.31 1.71 -3.95
C ASP A 143 -1.14 1.73 -4.49
N GLN A 144 -1.47 0.83 -5.42
CA GLN A 144 -2.85 0.70 -5.92
C GLN A 144 -3.82 0.34 -4.79
N ILE A 145 -3.46 -0.59 -3.90
CA ILE A 145 -4.30 -0.97 -2.76
C ILE A 145 -4.44 0.21 -1.78
N ALA A 146 -3.36 0.93 -1.47
CA ALA A 146 -3.40 2.12 -0.62
C ALA A 146 -4.36 3.19 -1.16
N LYS A 147 -4.30 3.47 -2.46
CA LYS A 147 -5.21 4.39 -3.15
C LYS A 147 -6.67 3.94 -3.10
N ILE A 148 -6.93 2.63 -3.08
CA ILE A 148 -8.29 2.09 -2.91
C ILE A 148 -8.79 2.33 -1.48
N ILE A 149 -7.95 2.14 -0.46
CA ILE A 149 -8.29 2.44 0.94
C ILE A 149 -8.68 3.91 1.08
N VAL A 150 -7.86 4.82 0.55
CA VAL A 150 -8.12 6.27 0.53
C VAL A 150 -9.47 6.59 -0.11
N ARG A 151 -9.80 5.94 -1.24
CA ARG A 151 -11.11 6.11 -1.91
C ARG A 151 -12.29 5.66 -1.06
N ILE A 152 -12.17 4.52 -0.38
CA ILE A 152 -13.22 4.04 0.53
C ILE A 152 -13.42 5.05 1.67
N LEU A 153 -12.32 5.52 2.27
CA LEU A 153 -12.36 6.45 3.40
C LEU A 153 -12.91 7.83 3.03
N ASN A 154 -12.71 8.30 1.78
CA ASN A 154 -13.33 9.53 1.29
C ASN A 154 -14.87 9.53 1.36
N TYR A 155 -15.52 8.36 1.27
CA TYR A 155 -16.96 8.26 1.46
C TYR A 155 -17.38 8.21 2.94
N LEU A 156 -16.44 7.92 3.85
CA LEU A 156 -16.66 7.84 5.28
C LEU A 156 -16.49 9.18 6.00
N ILE A 157 -15.56 10.01 5.53
CA ILE A 157 -15.41 11.43 5.88
C ILE A 157 -16.68 12.20 5.50
#